data_AF-A0A7K1JKW9-F1
#
_entry.id   AF-A0A7K1JKW9-F1
#
_cell.length_a   1.000
_cell.length_b   1.000
_cell.length_c   1.000
_cell.angle_alpha   90.00
_cell.angle_beta   90.00
_cell.angle_gamma   90.00
#
_symmetry.space_group_name_H-M   'P 1'
#
loop_
_entity.id
_entity.type
_entity.pdbx_description
1 polymer ?
#
loop_
_entity_poly.entity_id
_entity_poly.type
_entity_poly.pdbx_seq_one_letter_code
_entity_poly.pdbx_strand_id
1 'polypeptide(L)'
;MRSVIDSHDIAQAALLRAELWRHVEELSQRLEKAERREQRLSDWRRRESNQLRAELYETHHLIDALNRRFRLADPVEVEDGDSDQFLLSG
;
A
#
# COMPACT_ATOMS: atom_id res chain seq x y z
N MET A 1 25.42 -8.41 17.48
CA MET A 1 24.59 -7.20 17.67
C MET A 1 23.78 -6.77 16.44
N ARG A 2 23.84 -7.49 15.29
CA ARG A 2 23.12 -7.11 14.05
C ARG A 2 21.60 -7.37 14.09
N SER A 3 21.18 -8.47 14.72
CA SER A 3 19.77 -8.92 14.77
C SER A 3 18.80 -7.98 15.49
N VAL A 4 19.25 -7.20 16.49
CA VAL A 4 18.38 -6.27 17.23
C VAL A 4 18.08 -5.01 16.41
N ILE A 5 19.04 -4.59 15.58
CA ILE A 5 18.89 -3.44 14.67
C ILE A 5 17.87 -3.79 13.58
N ASP A 6 17.97 -5.00 13.01
CA ASP A 6 17.03 -5.48 11.99
C ASP A 6 15.59 -5.55 12.55
N SER A 7 15.40 -6.02 13.79
CA SER A 7 14.08 -6.08 14.44
C SER A 7 13.50 -4.69 14.76
N HIS A 8 14.34 -3.73 15.16
CA HIS A 8 13.91 -2.36 15.41
C HIS A 8 13.49 -1.65 14.11
N ASP A 9 14.27 -1.83 13.05
CA ASP A 9 13.99 -1.25 11.73
C ASP A 9 12.70 -1.84 11.12
N ILE A 10 12.44 -3.14 11.32
CA ILE A 10 11.18 -3.80 10.93
C ILE A 10 9.99 -3.22 11.70
N ALA A 11 10.12 -3.04 13.02
CA ALA A 11 9.04 -2.47 13.85
C ALA A 11 8.73 -1.01 13.45
N GLN A 12 9.77 -0.20 13.20
CA GLN A 12 9.59 1.17 12.70
C GLN A 12 8.96 1.20 11.32
N ALA A 13 9.36 0.31 10.41
CA ALA A 13 8.77 0.20 9.08
C ALA A 13 7.28 -0.19 9.14
N ALA A 14 6.90 -1.07 10.06
CA ALA A 14 5.51 -1.44 10.29
C ALA A 14 4.67 -0.23 10.78
N LEU A 15 5.20 0.57 11.71
CA LEU A 15 4.55 1.80 12.17
C LEU A 15 4.40 2.82 11.05
N LEU A 16 5.46 3.05 10.27
CA LEU A 16 5.43 3.96 9.13
C LEU A 16 4.42 3.50 8.06
N ARG A 17 4.34 2.20 7.81
CA ARG A 17 3.36 1.62 6.88
C ARG A 17 1.92 1.82 7.36
N ALA A 18 1.66 1.66 8.66
CA ALA A 18 0.33 1.91 9.23
C ALA A 18 -0.08 3.38 9.07
N GLU A 19 0.86 4.31 9.31
CA GLU A 19 0.62 5.74 9.14
C GLU A 19 0.36 6.11 7.67
N LEU A 20 1.12 5.54 6.73
CA LEU A 20 0.90 5.76 5.30
C LEU A 20 -0.47 5.22 4.84
N TRP A 21 -0.92 4.08 5.36
CA TRP A 21 -2.28 3.58 5.08
C TRP A 21 -3.36 4.51 5.63
N ARG A 22 -3.15 5.09 6.82
CA ARG A 22 -4.06 6.11 7.36
C ARG A 22 -4.10 7.35 6.46
N HIS A 23 -2.96 7.79 5.94
CA HIS A 23 -2.87 8.91 5.00
C HIS A 23 -3.58 8.62 3.68
N VAL A 24 -3.45 7.40 3.14
CA VAL A 24 -4.21 6.94 1.95
C VAL A 24 -5.71 7.05 2.17
N GLU A 25 -6.21 6.60 3.32
CA GLU A 25 -7.63 6.68 3.66
C GLU A 25 -8.10 8.14 3.74
N GLU A 26 -7.33 9.02 4.40
CA GLU A 26 -7.65 10.44 4.48
C GLU A 26 -7.67 11.11 3.10
N LEU A 27 -6.65 10.87 2.27
CA LEU A 27 -6.57 11.40 0.91
C LEU A 27 -7.71 10.91 0.04
N SER A 28 -8.11 9.64 0.18
CA SER A 28 -9.23 9.06 -0.56
C SER A 28 -10.55 9.74 -0.21
N GLN A 29 -10.82 9.96 1.08
CA GLN A 29 -12.02 10.68 1.53
C GLN A 29 -12.02 12.15 1.08
N ARG A 30 -10.85 12.81 1.09
CA ARG A 30 -10.72 14.19 0.60
C ARG A 30 -10.92 14.27 -0.90
N LEU A 31 -10.36 13.33 -1.66
CA LEU A 31 -10.53 13.22 -3.10
C LEU A 31 -12.00 13.01 -3.47
N GLU A 32 -12.69 12.10 -2.80
CA GLU A 32 -14.11 11.86 -3.03
C GLU A 32 -14.95 13.13 -2.80
N LYS A 33 -14.67 13.87 -1.71
CA LYS A 33 -15.35 15.14 -1.43
C LYS A 33 -15.05 16.20 -2.48
N ALA A 34 -13.80 16.31 -2.92
CA ALA A 34 -13.39 17.24 -3.96
C ALA A 34 -14.08 16.90 -5.30
N GLU A 35 -14.06 15.64 -5.72
CA GLU A 35 -14.72 15.17 -6.94
C GLU A 35 -16.23 15.43 -6.92
N ARG A 36 -16.92 15.15 -5.80
CA ARG A 36 -18.36 15.44 -5.65
C ARG A 36 -18.67 16.94 -5.74
N ARG A 37 -17.76 17.81 -5.26
CA ARG A 37 -17.91 19.27 -5.37
C ARG A 37 -17.64 19.76 -6.79
N GLU A 38 -16.60 19.23 -7.42
CA GLU A 38 -16.22 19.55 -8.81
C GLU A 38 -17.27 19.08 -9.82
N GLN A 39 -17.92 17.94 -9.60
CA GLN A 39 -19.06 17.50 -10.43
C GLN A 39 -20.22 18.51 -10.45
N ARG A 40 -20.38 19.30 -9.38
CA ARG A 40 -21.44 20.33 -9.28
C ARG A 40 -21.06 21.66 -9.92
N LEU A 41 -19.78 21.86 -10.25
CA LEU A 41 -19.22 23.12 -10.77
C LEU A 41 -18.38 22.78 -12.01
N SER A 42 -19.01 22.72 -13.19
CA SER A 42 -18.48 21.97 -14.35
C SER A 42 -17.07 22.35 -14.82
N ASP A 43 -16.61 23.60 -14.63
CA ASP A 43 -15.45 24.05 -15.40
C ASP A 43 -14.29 24.69 -14.63
N TRP A 44 -14.39 24.97 -13.32
CA TRP A 44 -13.45 25.91 -12.70
C TRP A 44 -12.47 25.43 -11.63
N ARG A 45 -12.25 24.13 -11.40
CA ARG A 45 -10.99 23.62 -10.78
C ARG A 45 -11.05 22.11 -10.58
N ARG A 46 -10.67 21.33 -11.59
CA ARG A 46 -10.15 19.95 -11.36
C ARG A 46 -8.75 19.93 -10.74
N ARG A 47 -8.25 21.09 -10.30
CA ARG A 47 -6.89 21.24 -9.75
C ARG A 47 -6.76 20.54 -8.41
N GLU A 48 -7.80 20.62 -7.57
CA GLU A 48 -7.80 20.00 -6.25
C GLU A 48 -7.86 18.47 -6.36
N SER A 49 -8.79 17.92 -7.15
CA SER A 49 -8.85 16.47 -7.37
C SER A 49 -7.59 15.92 -8.05
N ASN A 50 -7.02 16.64 -9.03
CA ASN A 50 -5.77 16.20 -9.68
C ASN A 50 -4.57 16.22 -8.72
N GLN A 51 -4.48 17.22 -7.85
CA GLN A 51 -3.42 17.28 -6.83
C GLN A 51 -3.57 16.14 -5.82
N LEU A 52 -4.79 15.89 -5.33
CA LEU A 52 -5.07 14.79 -4.40
C LEU A 52 -4.80 13.42 -5.03
N ARG A 53 -5.09 13.22 -6.32
CA ARG A 53 -4.70 12.00 -7.04
C ARG A 53 -3.19 11.82 -7.12
N ALA A 54 -2.44 12.88 -7.42
CA ALA A 54 -0.98 12.81 -7.47
C ALA A 54 -0.39 12.44 -6.09
N GLU A 55 -0.91 13.03 -5.02
CA GLU A 55 -0.48 12.72 -3.65
C GLU A 55 -0.82 11.28 -3.24
N LEU A 56 -1.99 10.77 -3.68
CA LEU A 56 -2.40 9.39 -3.46
C LEU A 56 -1.45 8.41 -4.17
N TYR A 57 -1.08 8.66 -5.43
CA TYR A 57 -0.12 7.84 -6.15
C TYR A 57 1.25 7.83 -5.50
N GLU A 58 1.76 8.99 -5.08
CA GLU A 58 3.04 9.08 -4.38
C GLU A 58 3.01 8.28 -3.07
N THR A 59 1.94 8.39 -2.30
CA THR A 59 1.78 7.64 -1.04
C THR A 59 1.77 6.13 -1.30
N HIS A 60 1.10 5.66 -2.35
CA HIS A 60 1.16 4.26 -2.76
C HIS A 60 2.57 3.82 -3.17
N HIS A 61 3.31 4.65 -3.91
CA HIS A 61 4.70 4.36 -4.26
C HIS A 61 5.60 4.21 -3.03
N LEU A 62 5.41 5.05 -2.00
CA LEU A 62 6.14 4.94 -0.74
C LEU A 62 5.81 3.63 0.00
N ILE A 63 4.54 3.22 0.02
CA ILE A 63 4.13 1.94 0.59
C ILE A 63 4.79 0.78 -0.16
N ASP A 64 4.81 0.81 -1.50
CA ASP A 64 5.45 -0.22 -2.31
C ASP A 64 6.97 -0.28 -2.11
N ALA A 65 7.63 0.87 -2.00
CA ALA A 65 9.06 0.94 -1.71
C ALA A 65 9.38 0.35 -0.33
N LEU A 66 8.58 0.65 0.68
CA LEU A 66 8.70 0.05 2.01
C LEU A 66 8.46 -1.46 1.95
N ASN A 67 7.40 -1.90 1.28
CA ASN A 67 7.11 -3.32 1.12
C ASN A 67 8.26 -4.05 0.43
N ARG A 68 8.86 -3.50 -0.63
CA ARG A 68 10.02 -4.10 -1.30
C ARG A 68 11.25 -4.17 -0.40
N ARG A 69 11.51 -3.12 0.38
CA ARG A 69 12.68 -3.03 1.26
C ARG A 69 12.61 -4.00 2.44
N PHE A 70 11.42 -4.20 3.00
CA PHE A 70 11.21 -5.03 4.18
C PHE A 70 10.58 -6.40 3.88
N ARG A 71 10.24 -6.70 2.61
CA ARG A 71 9.77 -8.04 2.15
C ARG A 71 10.78 -9.16 2.38
N LEU A 72 12.05 -8.83 2.60
CA LEU A 72 13.08 -9.81 2.96
C LEU A 72 13.02 -10.25 4.44
N ALA A 73 12.09 -9.71 5.24
CA ALA A 73 11.91 -10.08 6.64
C ALA A 73 10.86 -11.17 6.87
N ASP A 74 10.03 -11.51 5.88
CA ASP A 74 9.18 -12.69 5.92
C ASP A 74 9.81 -13.78 5.05
N PRO A 75 10.28 -14.91 5.63
CA PRO A 75 10.50 -16.10 4.83
C PRO A 75 9.12 -16.52 4.33
N VAL A 76 8.81 -16.17 3.08
CA VAL A 76 7.80 -16.91 2.35
C VAL A 76 8.44 -18.28 2.15
N GLU A 77 8.16 -19.21 3.07
CA GLU A 77 8.20 -20.63 2.77
C GLU A 77 7.16 -20.83 1.66
N VAL A 78 7.61 -20.63 0.44
CA VAL A 78 6.95 -21.19 -0.73
C VAL A 78 7.18 -22.69 -0.59
N GLU A 79 6.25 -23.38 0.06
CA GLU A 79 6.09 -24.83 -0.12
C GLU A 79 5.64 -25.04 -1.58
N ASP A 80 6.61 -24.96 -2.49
CA ASP A 80 6.50 -25.52 -3.82
C ASP A 80 6.51 -27.04 -3.67
N GLY A 81 5.33 -27.66 -3.69
CA GLY A 81 5.19 -29.08 -4.00
C GLY A 81 4.15 -29.81 -3.16
N ASP A 82 2.89 -29.76 -3.60
CA ASP A 82 2.22 -31.01 -4.02
C ASP A 82 0.94 -30.68 -4.80
N SER A 83 1.11 -30.25 -6.04
CA SER A 83 0.08 -30.43 -7.06
C SER A 83 0.43 -31.69 -7.84
N ASP A 84 -0.02 -32.85 -7.36
CA ASP A 84 -0.38 -34.02 -8.18
C ASP A 84 -0.97 -35.14 -7.32
N GLN A 85 -2.21 -34.95 -6.86
CA GLN A 85 -3.04 -36.10 -6.47
C GLN A 85 -4.50 -35.87 -6.84
N PHE A 86 -4.74 -35.67 -8.12
CA PHE A 86 -6.04 -35.96 -8.72
C PHE A 86 -5.84 -36.98 -9.85
N LEU A 87 -6.70 -38.01 -9.80
CA LEU A 87 -6.89 -39.09 -10.78
C LEU A 87 -5.96 -40.30 -10.61
N LEU A 88 -6.41 -41.28 -9.84
CA LEU A 88 -6.57 -42.68 -10.28
C LEU A 88 -7.18 -43.52 -9.15
N SER A 89 -8.50 -43.72 -9.22
CA SER A 89 -9.24 -44.92 -8.81
C SER A 89 -10.66 -44.70 -9.33
N GLY A 90 -11.16 -45.41 -10.35
CA GLY A 90 -11.00 -46.84 -10.55
C GLY A 90 -12.16 -47.53 -9.86
#